data_AF-G7EWA4-F1
#
_entry.id   AF-G7EWA4-F1
#
_cell.length_a   1.000
_cell.length_b   1.000
_cell.length_c   1.000
_cell.angle_alpha   90.00
_cell.angle_beta   90.00
_cell.angle_gamma   90.00
#
_symmetry.space_group_name_H-M   'P 1'
#
loop_
_entity.id
_entity.type
_entity.pdbx_description
1 polymer ?
#
loop_
_entity_poly.entity_id
_entity_poly.type
_entity_poly.pdbx_seq_one_letter_code
_entity_poly.pdbx_strand_id
1 'polypeptide(L)'
;MLLNPNRSEGNFRLYDSKALKQLEFVKHCRSLDISLNDIKRLIELKNKPEESCSSVNALIDQQLALVNKRMKELRALKAELQQMASACGSNNTIEACGIIKSLDS
;
A
#
# COMPACT_ATOMS: atom_id res chain seq x y z
N MET A 1 -14.03 -8.15 6.55
CA MET A 1 -14.57 -9.40 7.11
C MET A 1 -15.89 -9.63 6.40
N LEU A 2 -16.01 -10.69 5.60
CA LEU A 2 -17.25 -10.94 4.87
C LEU A 2 -18.36 -11.25 5.87
N LEU A 3 -19.45 -10.48 5.81
CA LEU A 3 -20.64 -10.71 6.62
C LEU A 3 -21.15 -12.13 6.31
N ASN A 4 -21.48 -12.86 7.37
CA ASN A 4 -21.89 -14.26 7.38
C ASN A 4 -22.73 -14.65 6.15
N PRO A 5 -22.14 -15.29 5.12
CA PRO A 5 -22.89 -15.72 3.96
C PRO A 5 -23.88 -16.81 4.37
N ASN A 6 -25.04 -16.83 3.71
CA ASN A 6 -25.95 -17.96 3.78
C ASN A 6 -25.19 -19.23 3.41
N ARG A 7 -25.59 -20.36 4.00
CA ARG A 7 -24.96 -21.64 3.73
C ARG A 7 -25.91 -22.54 2.95
N SER A 8 -25.40 -23.31 2.01
CA SER A 8 -26.17 -24.39 1.39
C SER A 8 -26.44 -25.51 2.39
N GLU A 9 -27.34 -26.43 2.06
CA GLU A 9 -27.57 -27.66 2.84
C GLU A 9 -26.28 -28.48 3.03
N GLY A 10 -25.37 -28.44 2.04
CA GLY A 10 -24.04 -29.02 2.11
C GLY A 10 -22.99 -28.19 2.88
N ASN A 11 -23.41 -27.18 3.64
CA ASN A 11 -22.57 -26.29 4.46
C ASN A 11 -21.59 -25.39 3.67
N PHE A 12 -21.77 -25.23 2.35
CA PHE A 12 -20.96 -24.32 1.53
C PHE A 12 -21.44 -22.88 1.70
N ARG A 13 -20.51 -21.92 1.72
CA ARG A 13 -20.85 -20.49 1.76
C ARG A 13 -21.40 -20.03 0.41
N LEU A 14 -22.59 -19.44 0.42
CA LEU A 14 -23.27 -18.87 -0.74
C LEU A 14 -23.07 -17.36 -0.75
N TYR A 15 -22.46 -16.84 -1.81
CA TYR A 15 -22.20 -15.42 -1.98
C TYR A 15 -23.12 -14.85 -3.05
N ASP A 16 -23.79 -13.75 -2.72
CA ASP A 16 -24.61 -12.98 -3.65
C ASP A 16 -23.80 -11.84 -4.29
N SER A 17 -24.45 -11.09 -5.18
CA SER A 17 -23.84 -9.92 -5.84
C SER A 17 -23.42 -8.83 -4.85
N LYS A 18 -24.06 -8.75 -3.67
CA LYS A 18 -23.70 -7.81 -2.60
C LYS A 18 -22.37 -8.20 -1.97
N ALA A 19 -22.16 -9.48 -1.68
CA ALA A 19 -20.89 -10.00 -1.20
C ALA A 19 -19.75 -9.77 -2.20
N LEU A 20 -20.03 -9.91 -3.51
CA LEU A 20 -19.06 -9.60 -4.56
C LEU A 20 -18.65 -8.12 -4.54
N LYS A 21 -19.63 -7.19 -4.52
CA LYS A 21 -19.35 -5.73 -4.43
C LYS A 21 -18.55 -5.37 -3.17
N GLN A 22 -18.78 -6.04 -2.05
CA GLN A 22 -18.02 -5.84 -0.84
C GLN A 22 -16.58 -6.34 -0.98
N LEU A 23 -16.36 -7.47 -1.64
CA LEU A 23 -15.01 -7.99 -1.94
C LEU A 23 -14.24 -7.06 -2.87
N GLU A 24 -14.89 -6.55 -3.91
CA GLU A 24 -14.29 -5.57 -4.83
C GLU A 24 -13.87 -4.30 -4.07
N PHE A 25 -14.72 -3.81 -3.18
CA PHE A 25 -14.39 -2.68 -2.31
C PHE A 25 -13.16 -2.95 -1.44
N VAL A 26 -13.13 -4.10 -0.74
CA VAL A 26 -11.98 -4.50 0.08
C VAL A 26 -10.71 -4.64 -0.76
N LYS A 27 -10.81 -5.25 -1.95
CA LYS A 27 -9.69 -5.43 -2.88
C LYS A 27 -9.14 -4.07 -3.31
N HIS A 28 -10.01 -3.12 -3.64
CA HIS A 28 -9.61 -1.78 -4.03
C HIS A 28 -8.91 -1.04 -2.88
N CYS A 29 -9.46 -1.05 -1.67
CA CYS A 29 -8.81 -0.42 -0.52
C CYS A 29 -7.44 -1.05 -0.22
N ARG A 30 -7.29 -2.38 -0.36
CA ARG A 30 -5.99 -3.04 -0.20
C ARG A 30 -4.97 -2.64 -1.26
N SER A 31 -5.41 -2.35 -2.49
CA SER A 31 -4.51 -1.81 -3.53
C SER A 31 -4.01 -0.41 -3.23
N LEU A 32 -4.68 0.31 -2.33
CA LEU A 32 -4.29 1.63 -1.83
C LEU A 32 -3.46 1.56 -0.54
N ASP A 33 -2.99 0.36 -0.15
CA ASP A 33 -2.25 0.13 1.10
C ASP A 33 -3.04 0.51 2.37
N ILE A 34 -4.38 0.54 2.30
CA ILE A 34 -5.23 0.83 3.46
C ILE A 34 -5.28 -0.39 4.39
N SER A 35 -5.13 -0.16 5.69
CA SER A 35 -5.11 -1.22 6.69
C SER A 35 -6.46 -1.95 6.81
N LEU A 36 -6.45 -3.21 7.27
CA LEU A 36 -7.70 -3.96 7.47
C LEU A 36 -8.64 -3.30 8.50
N ASN A 37 -8.09 -2.57 9.47
CA ASN A 37 -8.88 -1.85 10.47
C ASN A 37 -9.59 -0.65 9.84
N ASP A 38 -8.89 0.09 9.00
CA ASP A 38 -9.44 1.22 8.26
C ASP A 38 -10.49 0.77 7.23
N ILE A 39 -10.26 -0.36 6.55
CA ILE A 39 -11.23 -0.96 5.65
C ILE A 39 -12.52 -1.34 6.39
N LYS A 40 -12.44 -1.88 7.61
CA LYS A 40 -13.63 -2.16 8.43
C LYS A 40 -14.41 -0.88 8.72
N ARG A 41 -13.71 0.18 9.13
CA ARG A 41 -14.33 1.49 9.40
C ARG A 41 -15.01 2.07 8.16
N LEU A 42 -14.37 1.97 6.99
CA LEU A 42 -14.97 2.40 5.72
C LEU A 42 -16.23 1.59 5.36
N ILE A 43 -16.24 0.28 5.64
CA ILE A 43 -17.43 -0.56 5.44
C ILE A 43 -18.56 -0.16 6.40
N GLU A 44 -18.25 0.16 7.66
CA GLU A 44 -19.24 0.63 8.63
C GLU A 44 -19.86 1.96 8.21
N LEU A 45 -19.03 2.93 7.80
CA LEU A 45 -19.48 4.23 7.30
C LEU A 45 -20.35 4.12 6.05
N LYS A 46 -20.03 3.19 5.14
CA LYS A 46 -20.85 2.92 3.95
C LYS A 46 -22.28 2.47 4.29
N ASN A 47 -22.49 1.88 5.47
CA ASN A 47 -23.82 1.48 5.94
C ASN A 47 -24.55 2.61 6.72
N LYS A 48 -23.93 3.78 6.87
CA LYS A 48 -24.46 4.94 7.61
C LYS A 48 -24.39 6.21 6.74
N PRO A 49 -25.30 6.39 5.78
CA PRO A 49 -25.22 7.47 4.79
C PRO A 49 -25.36 8.88 5.38
N GLU A 50 -25.87 9.00 6.60
CA GLU A 50 -26.03 10.28 7.31
C GLU A 50 -24.76 10.71 8.08
N GLU A 51 -23.76 9.84 8.22
CA GLU A 51 -22.50 10.21 8.87
C GLU A 51 -21.60 11.05 7.96
N SER A 52 -20.82 11.95 8.56
CA SER A 52 -19.89 12.81 7.84
C SER A 52 -18.76 12.01 7.17
N CYS A 53 -18.42 12.38 5.93
CA CYS A 53 -17.26 11.85 5.21
C CYS A 53 -15.91 12.35 5.74
N SER A 54 -15.90 13.20 6.78
CA SER A 54 -14.66 13.76 7.37
C SER A 54 -13.66 12.69 7.80
N SER A 55 -14.15 11.60 8.40
CA SER A 55 -13.29 10.47 8.81
C SER A 55 -12.70 9.70 7.63
N VAL A 56 -13.42 9.63 6.50
CA VAL A 56 -12.91 9.05 5.24
C VAL A 56 -11.83 9.95 4.65
N ASN A 57 -12.06 11.26 4.61
CA ASN A 57 -11.09 12.23 4.11
C ASN A 57 -9.78 12.17 4.91
N ALA A 58 -9.87 12.18 6.25
CA ALA A 58 -8.69 12.09 7.12
C ALA A 58 -7.86 10.82 6.87
N LEU A 59 -8.53 9.69 6.62
CA LEU A 59 -7.86 8.42 6.27
C LEU A 59 -7.11 8.52 4.94
N ILE A 60 -7.74 9.10 3.92
CA ILE A 60 -7.10 9.31 2.61
C ILE A 60 -5.93 10.28 2.72
N ASP A 61 -6.07 11.38 3.48
CA ASP A 61 -5.00 12.35 3.70
C ASP A 61 -3.80 11.71 4.42
N GLN A 62 -4.04 10.86 5.42
CA GLN A 62 -2.99 10.09 6.09
C GLN A 62 -2.27 9.17 5.09
N GLN A 63 -3.02 8.46 4.25
CA GLN A 63 -2.43 7.56 3.27
C GLN A 63 -1.59 8.33 2.23
N LEU A 64 -2.08 9.48 1.78
CA LEU A 64 -1.34 10.37 0.88
C LEU A 64 -0.03 10.86 1.51
N ALA A 65 -0.06 11.24 2.80
CA ALA A 65 1.13 11.64 3.54
C ALA A 65 2.17 10.50 3.62
N LEU A 66 1.73 9.26 3.86
CA LEU A 66 2.62 8.08 3.88
C LEU A 66 3.25 7.81 2.51
N VAL A 67 2.46 7.88 1.44
CA VAL A 67 2.97 7.71 0.07
C VAL A 67 3.99 8.80 -0.26
N ASN A 68 3.70 10.06 0.06
CA ASN A 68 4.62 11.18 -0.15
C ASN A 68 5.94 11.00 0.61
N LYS A 69 5.88 10.53 1.86
CA LYS A 69 7.07 10.22 2.66
C LYS A 69 7.92 9.13 2.00
N ARG A 70 7.30 8.00 1.63
CA ARG A 70 8.01 6.90 0.94
C ARG A 70 8.61 7.35 -0.39
N MET A 71 7.89 8.16 -1.18
CA MET A 71 8.43 8.73 -2.42
C MET A 71 9.67 9.58 -2.17
N LYS A 72 9.68 10.39 -1.11
CA LYS A 72 10.84 11.21 -0.75
C LYS A 72 12.04 10.34 -0.39
N GLU A 73 11.84 9.31 0.44
CA GLU A 73 12.87 8.36 0.85
C GLU A 73 13.44 7.59 -0.36
N LEU A 74 12.57 7.07 -1.23
CA LEU A 74 12.99 6.35 -2.44
C LEU A 74 13.72 7.25 -3.45
N ARG A 75 13.34 8.53 -3.56
CA ARG A 75 14.05 9.49 -4.41
C ARG A 75 15.45 9.80 -3.86
N ALA A 76 15.59 9.93 -2.54
CA ALA A 76 16.90 10.12 -1.91
C ALA A 76 17.80 8.90 -2.14
N LEU A 77 17.29 7.69 -1.85
CA LEU A 77 18.01 6.44 -2.10
C LEU A 77 18.41 6.28 -3.57
N LYS A 78 17.51 6.60 -4.50
CA LYS A 78 17.81 6.57 -5.92
C LYS A 78 18.98 7.51 -6.27
N ALA A 79 18.97 8.74 -5.74
CA ALA A 79 20.03 9.69 -6.02
C ALA A 79 21.39 9.20 -5.51
N GLU A 80 21.43 8.62 -4.32
CA GLU A 80 22.62 8.00 -3.74
C GLU A 80 23.15 6.85 -4.60
N LEU A 81 22.28 5.91 -4.98
CA LEU A 81 22.63 4.79 -5.86
C LEU A 81 23.13 5.27 -7.23
N GLN A 82 22.56 6.35 -7.78
CA GLN A 82 23.01 6.94 -9.04
C GLN A 82 24.40 7.58 -8.91
N GLN A 83 24.69 8.24 -7.79
CA GLN A 83 26.03 8.78 -7.53
C GLN A 83 27.07 7.65 -7.44
N MET A 84 26.77 6.59 -6.67
CA MET A 84 27.64 5.43 -6.57
C MET A 84 27.89 4.79 -7.95
N ALA A 85 26.84 4.55 -8.72
CA ALA A 85 26.95 3.98 -10.06
C ALA A 85 27.79 4.84 -11.01
N SER A 86 27.76 6.16 -10.84
CA SER A 86 28.55 7.11 -11.65
C SER A 86 30.02 7.18 -11.20
N ALA A 87 30.33 6.75 -9.97
CA ALA A 87 31.67 6.81 -9.39
C ALA A 87 32.62 5.71 -9.88
N CYS A 88 32.16 4.72 -10.66
CA CYS A 88 33.00 3.66 -11.17
C CYS A 88 32.74 3.35 -12.66
N GLY A 89 33.81 3.26 -13.45
CA GLY A 89 33.76 2.79 -14.83
C GLY A 89 33.75 1.26 -14.91
N SER A 90 33.40 0.72 -16.09
CA SER A 90 33.23 -0.72 -16.33
C SER A 90 34.52 -1.55 -16.35
N ASN A 91 35.71 -0.92 -16.39
CA ASN A 91 37.00 -1.59 -16.52
C ASN A 91 37.97 -1.35 -15.34
N ASN A 92 37.46 -0.88 -14.20
CA ASN A 92 38.29 -0.70 -13.01
C ASN A 92 38.46 -2.02 -12.24
N THR A 93 39.61 -2.21 -11.59
CA THR A 93 39.81 -3.30 -10.62
C THR A 93 38.99 -3.03 -9.35
N ILE A 94 38.77 -4.05 -8.51
CA ILE A 94 38.05 -3.89 -7.22
C ILE A 94 38.77 -2.87 -6.32
N GLU A 95 40.10 -2.85 -6.32
CA GLU A 95 40.90 -1.87 -5.57
C GLU A 95 40.67 -0.42 -6.04
N ALA A 96 40.35 -0.22 -7.32
CA ALA A 96 40.04 1.08 -7.91
C ALA A 96 38.52 1.36 -7.99
N CYS A 97 37.67 0.48 -7.45
CA CYS A 97 36.23 0.59 -7.58
C CYS A 97 35.69 1.72 -6.70
N GLY A 98 35.17 2.77 -7.35
CA GLY A 98 34.57 3.92 -6.66
C GLY A 98 33.33 3.55 -5.84
N ILE A 99 32.57 2.53 -6.25
CA ILE A 99 31.37 2.06 -5.54
C ILE A 99 31.75 1.47 -4.18
N ILE A 100 32.74 0.56 -4.16
CA ILE A 100 33.20 -0.08 -2.91
C ILE A 100 33.75 0.97 -1.94
N LYS A 101 34.54 1.92 -2.45
CA LYS A 101 35.05 3.04 -1.63
C LYS A 101 33.94 3.88 -1.02
N SER A 102 32.83 4.11 -1.74
CA SER A 102 31.67 4.82 -1.20
C SER A 102 30.86 4.03 -0.17
N LEU A 103 30.92 2.69 -0.20
CA LEU A 103 30.20 1.82 0.75
C LEU A 103 31.00 1.56 2.05
N ASP A 104 32.33 1.56 1.97
CA ASP A 104 33.24 1.37 3.12
C ASP A 104 33.53 2.67 3.88
N SER A 105 32.93 3.80 3.47
CA SER A 105 33.05 5.12 4.12
C SER A 105 31.92 5.37 5.11
#